data_AF-A0A060WWW9-F1
#
_entry.id   AF-A0A060WWW9-F1
#
_cell.length_a   1.000
_cell.length_b   1.000
_cell.length_c   1.000
_cell.angle_alpha   90.00
_cell.angle_beta   90.00
_cell.angle_gamma   90.00
#
_symmetry.space_group_name_H-M   'P 1'
#
loop_
_entity.id
_entity.type
_entity.pdbx_description
1 polymer ?
#
loop_
_entity_poly.entity_id
_entity_poly.type
_entity_poly.pdbx_seq_one_letter_code
_entity_poly.pdbx_strand_id
1 'polypeptide(L)'
;MWAVHRGTRPPLIKDLPEPIENLMTHCWDKDPSQRPSMEEVRNTMASLMKYFPGSDEPLQYPHQCPGNSRSGSSSATSTGQSHRFKYSVKVDGF
;
A
#
# COMPACT_ATOMS: atom_id res chain seq x y z
N MET A 1 -20.98 6.33 10.46
CA MET A 1 -19.88 5.78 11.29
C MET A 1 -19.96 6.36 12.70
N TRP A 2 -20.46 5.61 13.68
CA TRP A 2 -20.67 6.12 15.05
C TRP A 2 -19.40 6.08 15.92
N ALA A 3 -18.59 5.01 15.82
CA ALA A 3 -17.38 4.84 16.63
C ALA A 3 -16.34 5.97 16.42
N VAL A 4 -16.11 6.38 15.18
CA VAL A 4 -15.15 7.46 14.85
C VAL A 4 -15.58 8.81 15.42
N HIS A 5 -16.89 9.10 15.39
CA HIS A 5 -17.47 10.32 15.97
C HIS A 5 -17.34 10.33 17.50
N ARG A 6 -17.39 9.16 18.14
CA ARG A 6 -17.10 8.98 19.58
C ARG A 6 -15.61 9.02 19.92
N GLY A 7 -14.74 9.28 18.95
CA GLY A 7 -13.30 9.37 19.16
C GLY A 7 -12.59 8.02 19.21
N THR A 8 -13.25 6.91 18.90
CA THR A 8 -12.56 5.62 18.76
C THR A 8 -11.52 5.73 17.66
N ARG A 9 -10.28 5.33 17.98
CA ARG A 9 -9.14 5.24 17.06
C ARG A 9 -8.51 3.86 17.18
N PRO A 10 -7.79 3.38 16.15
CA PRO A 10 -7.00 2.17 16.25
C PRO A 10 -6.05 2.23 17.46
N PRO A 11 -5.80 1.09 18.13
CA PRO A 11 -4.84 1.04 19.22
C PRO A 11 -3.43 1.36 18.70
N LEU A 12 -2.58 1.89 19.58
CA LEU A 12 -1.18 2.15 19.25
C LEU A 12 -0.46 0.82 18.98
N ILE A 13 0.43 0.85 17.99
CA ILE A 13 1.25 -0.30 17.59
C ILE A 13 2.44 -0.35 18.55
N LYS A 14 2.66 -1.51 19.19
CA LYS A 14 3.80 -1.69 20.10
C LYS A 14 5.11 -1.56 19.33
N ASP A 15 6.10 -0.92 19.95
CA ASP A 15 7.45 -0.72 19.42
C ASP A 15 7.52 0.11 18.12
N LEU A 16 6.49 0.92 17.86
CA LEU A 16 6.52 1.87 16.76
C LEU A 16 7.42 3.07 17.12
N PRO A 17 8.31 3.52 16.22
CA PRO A 17 9.14 4.68 16.48
C PRO A 17 8.27 5.94 16.63
N GLU A 18 8.58 6.73 17.66
CA GLU A 18 7.83 7.93 18.08
C GLU A 18 7.49 8.88 16.92
N PRO A 19 8.37 9.18 15.94
CA PRO A 19 8.02 10.07 14.83
C PRO A 19 6.87 9.57 13.95
N ILE A 20 6.74 8.24 13.78
CA ILE A 20 5.65 7.64 13.01
C ILE A 20 4.37 7.64 13.84
N GLU A 21 4.47 7.33 15.13
CA GLU A 21 3.33 7.38 16.05
C GLU A 21 2.72 8.79 16.12
N ASN A 22 3.56 9.81 16.29
CA ASN A 22 3.14 11.21 16.33
C ASN A 22 2.48 11.63 15.02
N LEU A 23 3.07 11.26 13.87
CA LEU A 23 2.49 11.57 12.57
C LEU A 23 1.11 10.92 12.37
N MET A 24 0.97 9.63 12.69
CA MET A 24 -0.31 8.92 12.59
C MET A 24 -1.37 9.53 13.49
N THR A 25 -1.00 9.86 14.73
CA THR A 25 -1.94 10.39 15.72
C THR A 25 -2.45 11.79 15.37
N HIS A 26 -1.59 12.65 14.86
CA HIS A 26 -1.97 13.96 14.33
C HIS A 26 -2.86 13.85 13.07
N CYS A 27 -2.64 12.87 12.20
CA CYS A 27 -3.43 12.72 10.97
C CYS A 27 -4.91 12.38 11.21
N TRP A 28 -5.22 11.69 12.31
CA TRP A 28 -6.59 11.30 12.65
C TRP A 28 -7.18 12.10 13.82
N ASP A 29 -6.64 13.29 14.11
CA ASP A 29 -7.16 14.15 15.17
C ASP A 29 -8.66 14.44 14.96
N LYS A 30 -9.38 14.58 16.09
CA LYS A 30 -10.81 14.91 16.09
C LYS A 30 -11.03 16.32 15.57
N ASP A 31 -10.13 17.24 15.87
CA ASP A 31 -10.12 18.59 15.35
C ASP A 31 -9.39 18.62 13.98
N PRO A 32 -10.06 18.97 12.88
CA PRO A 32 -9.41 19.07 11.57
C PRO A 32 -8.28 20.11 11.54
N SER A 33 -8.30 21.14 12.40
CA SER A 33 -7.24 22.16 12.47
C SER A 33 -5.94 21.66 13.08
N GLN A 34 -5.99 20.57 13.87
CA GLN A 34 -4.79 19.92 14.42
C GLN A 34 -4.15 18.93 13.45
N ARG A 35 -4.81 18.66 12.32
CA ARG A 35 -4.28 17.75 11.31
C ARG A 35 -3.19 18.46 10.52
N PRO A 36 -2.06 17.78 10.27
CA PRO A 36 -0.98 18.33 9.49
C PRO A 36 -1.45 18.50 8.04
N SER A 37 -0.90 19.51 7.38
CA SER A 37 -1.05 19.68 5.95
C SER A 37 -0.38 18.51 5.20
N MET A 38 -0.82 18.25 3.97
CA MET A 38 -0.18 17.20 3.16
C MET A 38 1.28 17.50 2.84
N GLU A 39 1.67 18.78 2.83
CA GLU A 39 3.07 19.17 2.68
C GLU A 39 3.90 18.72 3.89
N GLU A 40 3.42 18.94 5.11
CA GLU A 40 4.08 18.48 6.34
C GLU A 40 4.15 16.96 6.42
N VAL A 41 3.08 16.26 6.03
CA VAL A 41 3.07 14.78 5.95
C VAL A 41 4.14 14.29 4.96
N ARG A 42 4.20 14.88 3.77
CA ARG A 42 5.20 14.54 2.75
C ARG A 42 6.62 14.76 3.27
N ASN A 43 6.87 15.91 3.89
CA ASN A 43 8.20 16.27 4.39
C ASN A 43 8.66 15.35 5.53
N THR A 44 7.74 15.00 6.43
CA THR A 44 8.00 14.04 7.51
C THR A 44 8.30 12.65 6.94
N MET A 45 7.47 12.15 6.01
CA MET A 45 7.68 10.84 5.38
C MET A 45 8.97 10.78 4.57
N ALA A 46 9.31 11.83 3.82
CA ALA A 46 10.57 11.90 3.08
C ALA A 46 11.80 11.83 4.00
N SER A 47 11.69 12.40 5.20
CA SER A 47 12.75 12.31 6.21
C SER A 47 12.86 10.91 6.80
N LEU A 48 11.72 10.23 7.02
CA LEU A 48 11.66 8.87 7.55
C LEU A 48 12.17 7.82 6.56
N MET A 49 11.89 7.98 5.26
CA MET A 49 12.32 7.05 4.21
C MET A 49 13.85 6.83 4.18
N LYS A 50 14.64 7.76 4.71
CA LYS A 50 16.10 7.60 4.86
C LYS A 50 16.49 6.39 5.72
N TYR A 51 15.62 5.98 6.65
CA TYR A 51 15.83 4.85 7.54
C TYR A 51 15.22 3.54 7.02
N PHE A 52 14.42 3.58 5.96
CA PHE A 52 13.72 2.42 5.39
C PHE A 52 14.14 2.19 3.91
N PRO A 53 15.37 1.68 3.66
CA PRO A 53 15.80 1.34 2.30
C PRO A 53 15.04 0.11 1.76
N GLY A 54 15.00 -0.05 0.43
CA GLY A 54 14.35 -1.19 -0.23
C GLY A 54 12.85 -1.01 -0.50
N SER A 55 12.33 0.21 -0.42
CA SER A 55 10.94 0.52 -0.77
C SER A 55 10.61 0.32 -2.27
N ASP A 56 11.62 0.28 -3.13
CA ASP A 56 11.49 0.05 -4.58
C ASP A 56 11.55 -1.45 -4.95
N GLU A 57 11.95 -2.32 -4.01
CA GLU A 57 12.06 -3.76 -4.28
C GLU A 57 10.68 -4.39 -4.50
N PRO A 58 10.51 -5.21 -5.56
CA PRO A 58 9.25 -5.88 -5.81
C PRO A 58 8.93 -6.87 -4.70
N LEU A 59 7.66 -6.94 -4.32
CA LEU A 59 7.18 -7.85 -3.26
C LEU A 59 7.29 -9.31 -3.72
N GLN A 60 8.32 -10.01 -3.26
CA GLN A 60 8.51 -11.44 -3.50
C GLN A 60 7.92 -12.24 -2.33
N TYR A 61 6.71 -12.74 -2.49
CA TYR A 61 6.10 -13.64 -1.51
C TYR A 61 6.54 -15.08 -1.77
N PRO A 62 6.76 -15.91 -0.73
CA PRO A 62 6.96 -17.33 -0.93
C PRO A 62 5.74 -17.88 -1.65
N HIS A 63 5.96 -18.36 -2.89
CA HIS A 63 4.95 -19.09 -3.62
C HIS A 63 4.53 -20.30 -2.78
N GLN A 64 3.22 -20.39 -2.52
CA GLN A 64 2.61 -21.60 -1.99
C GLN A 64 3.11 -22.80 -2.80
N CYS A 65 3.60 -23.81 -2.09
CA CYS A 65 4.34 -24.93 -2.69
C CYS A 65 3.50 -25.71 -3.73
N PRO A 66 4.17 -26.32 -4.73
CA PRO A 66 3.55 -27.01 -5.86
C PRO A 66 3.12 -28.43 -5.48
N GLY A 67 1.89 -28.82 -5.82
CA GLY A 67 1.40 -30.13 -5.40
C GLY A 67 0.03 -30.52 -5.95
N ASN A 68 -0.18 -30.40 -7.26
CA ASN A 68 -1.14 -31.26 -7.93
C ASN A 68 -0.73 -31.46 -9.38
N SER A 69 0.19 -32.42 -9.58
CA SER A 69 0.35 -33.11 -10.85
C SER A 69 -0.96 -33.84 -11.18
N ARG A 70 -1.97 -33.10 -11.67
CA ARG A 70 -3.01 -33.71 -12.49
C ARG A 70 -2.51 -33.67 -13.93
N SER A 71 -1.71 -34.69 -14.24
CA SER A 71 -1.61 -35.22 -15.58
C SER A 71 -3.04 -35.44 -16.09
N GLY A 72 -3.44 -34.60 -17.02
CA GLY A 72 -4.74 -34.60 -17.68
C GLY A 72 -4.55 -33.99 -19.06
N SER A 73 -3.73 -34.65 -19.88
CA SER A 73 -3.63 -34.37 -21.30
C SER A 73 -4.99 -34.58 -21.95
N SER A 74 -5.58 -33.51 -22.47
CA SER A 74 -6.43 -33.59 -23.66
C SER A 74 -6.55 -32.22 -24.29
N SER A 75 -5.83 -32.07 -25.39
CA SER A 75 -5.87 -30.98 -26.34
C SER A 75 -7.30 -30.76 -26.85
N ALA A 76 -7.80 -29.53 -26.78
CA ALA A 76 -8.85 -29.03 -27.66
C ALA A 76 -8.75 -27.50 -27.77
N THR A 77 -8.98 -27.04 -28.98
CA THR A 77 -8.60 -25.77 -29.60
C THR A 77 -9.46 -24.55 -29.22
N SER A 78 -8.85 -23.37 -29.42
CA SER A 78 -9.44 -22.04 -29.71
C SER A 78 -10.40 -21.42 -28.70
N THR A 79 -9.98 -20.31 -28.05
CA THR A 79 -10.41 -18.93 -28.37
C THR A 79 -9.66 -17.99 -27.42
N GLY A 80 -9.04 -16.94 -27.97
CA GLY A 80 -8.12 -16.08 -27.22
C GLY A 80 -8.79 -15.23 -26.14
N GLN A 81 -8.15 -15.13 -24.99
CA GLN A 81 -8.20 -13.96 -24.11
C GLN A 81 -6.80 -13.70 -23.55
N SER A 82 -6.01 -12.97 -24.33
CA SER A 82 -4.83 -12.27 -23.82
C SER A 82 -5.34 -11.00 -23.14
N HIS A 83 -5.51 -11.02 -21.82
CA HIS A 83 -5.54 -9.78 -21.03
C HIS A 83 -4.11 -9.27 -20.89
N ARG A 84 -3.60 -8.79 -22.03
CA ARG A 84 -2.49 -7.85 -22.10
C ARG A 84 -3.01 -6.56 -21.48
N PHE A 85 -2.60 -6.24 -20.26
CA PHE A 85 -2.75 -4.89 -19.74
C PHE A 85 -1.89 -3.95 -20.60
N LYS A 86 -2.47 -3.46 -21.69
CA LYS A 86 -1.97 -2.34 -22.46
C LYS A 86 -2.33 -1.06 -21.72
N TYR A 87 -1.58 -0.68 -20.69
CA TYR A 87 -1.46 0.73 -20.38
C TYR A 87 -0.22 1.25 -21.12
N SER A 88 -0.46 1.83 -22.29
CA SER A 88 0.52 2.66 -22.97
C SER A 88 0.39 4.05 -22.36
N VAL A 89 1.34 4.44 -21.51
CA VAL A 89 1.52 5.87 -21.16
C VAL A 89 1.95 6.57 -22.44
N LYS A 90 1.02 7.28 -23.09
CA LYS A 90 1.37 8.29 -24.08
C LYS A 90 1.67 9.57 -23.32
N VAL A 91 2.95 9.93 -23.30
CA VAL A 91 3.41 11.27 -22.96
C VAL A 91 3.19 12.14 -24.19
N ASP A 92 2.08 12.87 -24.23
CA ASP A 92 1.89 13.93 -25.22
C ASP A 92 2.02 15.27 -24.50
N GLY A 93 3.09 15.97 -24.84
CA GLY A 93 3.43 17.28 -24.32
C GLY A 93 2.53 18.37 -24.89
N PHE A 94 2.37 19.41 -24.08
CA PHE A 94 2.16 20.80 -24.47
C PHE A 94 3.04 21.66 -23.57
#